data_AF-A0A8S1DCW0-F1
#
_entry.id   AF-A0A8S1DCW0-F1
#
_cell.length_a   1.000
_cell.length_b   1.000
_cell.length_c   1.000
_cell.angle_alpha   90.00
_cell.angle_beta   90.00
_cell.angle_gamma   90.00
#
_symmetry.space_group_name_H-M   'P 1'
#
loop_
_entity.id
_entity.type
_entity.pdbx_description
1 polymer ?
#
loop_
_entity_poly.entity_id
_entity_poly.type
_entity_poly.pdbx_seq_one_letter_code
_entity_poly.pdbx_strand_id
1 'polypeptide(L)'
;MARYFREQDIDEFRECFYLFARNGQIRTLDELTVTMRSLGMSPTIAELKKYFKEKGGQLAFSDFLDVMHAHSKVEKLPTEVLAAFRANDPKKTGLISAKDLRHILLNWGEKLSVKEGIKLP
;
A
#
# COMPACT_ATOMS: atom_id res chain seq x y z
N MET A 1 6.04 -18.70 10.08
CA MET A 1 6.60 -17.37 9.76
C MET A 1 7.38 -17.37 8.45
N ALA A 2 8.29 -18.31 8.20
CA ALA A 2 8.96 -18.52 6.88
C ALA A 2 8.09 -19.17 5.78
N ARG A 3 6.77 -19.21 5.93
CA ARG A 3 5.90 -20.04 5.07
C ARG A 3 5.44 -19.32 3.79
N TYR A 4 5.66 -18.00 3.72
CA TYR A 4 5.09 -17.15 2.67
C TYR A 4 6.10 -16.23 1.98
N PHE A 5 7.27 -16.01 2.57
CA PHE A 5 8.31 -15.10 2.08
C PHE A 5 9.67 -15.82 2.14
N ARG A 6 10.57 -15.50 1.22
CA ARG A 6 11.94 -16.02 1.25
C ARG A 6 12.71 -15.31 2.36
N GLU A 7 13.79 -15.93 2.85
CA GLU A 7 14.60 -15.35 3.93
C GLU A 7 15.09 -13.94 3.62
N GLN A 8 15.54 -13.70 2.39
CA GLN A 8 15.96 -12.38 1.92
C GLN A 8 14.84 -11.33 2.01
N ASP A 9 13.61 -11.69 1.63
CA ASP A 9 12.45 -10.80 1.71
C ASP A 9 12.10 -10.51 3.19
N ILE A 10 12.26 -11.51 4.07
CA ILE A 10 12.01 -11.37 5.52
C ILE A 10 13.04 -10.43 6.16
N ASP A 11 14.30 -10.50 5.74
CA ASP A 11 15.36 -9.63 6.24
C ASP A 11 15.11 -8.17 5.84
N GLU A 12 14.74 -7.92 4.58
CA GLU A 12 14.33 -6.58 4.11
C GLU A 12 13.11 -6.05 4.89
N PHE A 13 12.09 -6.89 5.08
CA PHE A 13 10.91 -6.52 5.86
C PHE A 13 11.27 -6.19 7.31
N ARG A 14 12.21 -6.94 7.90
CA ARG A 14 12.68 -6.72 9.26
C ARG A 14 13.39 -5.38 9.38
N GLU A 15 14.35 -5.10 8.50
CA GLU A 15 15.10 -3.85 8.50
C GLU A 15 14.16 -2.65 8.33
N CYS A 16 13.25 -2.71 7.36
CA CYS A 16 12.29 -1.64 7.14
C CYS A 16 11.30 -1.49 8.31
N PHE A 17 10.85 -2.60 8.91
CA PHE A 17 9.96 -2.54 10.07
C PHE A 17 10.62 -1.82 11.24
N TYR A 18 11.85 -2.18 11.61
CA TYR A 18 12.53 -1.58 12.75
C TYR A 18 13.01 -0.14 12.50
N LEU A 19 13.10 0.29 11.23
CA LEU A 19 13.34 1.69 10.89
C LEU A 19 12.25 2.62 11.44
N PHE A 20 10.99 2.18 11.35
CA PHE A 20 9.81 2.96 11.77
C PHE A 20 9.25 2.53 13.14
N ALA A 21 9.24 1.23 13.45
CA ALA A 21 8.77 0.68 14.71
C ALA A 21 9.91 0.46 15.72
N ARG A 22 10.58 1.54 16.14
CA ARG A 22 11.78 1.47 17.01
C ARG A 22 11.56 0.84 18.38
N ASN A 23 10.33 0.88 18.87
CA ASN A 23 9.86 0.23 20.10
C ASN A 23 9.51 -1.27 19.90
N GLY A 24 9.74 -1.81 18.70
CA GLY A 24 9.46 -3.20 18.31
C GLY A 24 8.02 -3.48 17.90
N GLN A 25 7.16 -2.46 17.83
CA GLN A 25 5.76 -2.61 17.44
C GLN A 25 5.25 -1.39 16.66
N ILE A 26 4.51 -1.62 15.58
CA ILE A 26 3.76 -0.55 14.93
C ILE A 26 2.57 -0.21 15.83
N ARG A 27 2.45 1.06 16.25
CA ARG A 27 1.39 1.55 17.16
C ARG A 27 0.54 2.66 16.54
N THR A 28 0.88 3.10 15.34
CA THR A 28 0.11 4.11 14.62
C THR A 28 -0.16 3.67 13.18
N LEU A 29 -1.25 4.20 12.61
CA LEU A 29 -1.54 3.99 11.19
C LEU A 29 -0.46 4.59 10.29
N ASP A 30 0.15 5.71 10.69
CA ASP A 30 1.21 6.36 9.93
C ASP A 30 2.46 5.48 9.83
N GLU A 31 2.88 4.85 10.94
CA GLU A 31 3.97 3.85 10.96
C GLU A 31 3.64 2.66 10.06
N LEU A 32 2.41 2.13 10.11
CA LEU A 32 2.00 1.03 9.21
C LEU A 32 2.06 1.46 7.74
N THR A 33 1.57 2.67 7.45
CA THR A 33 1.49 3.24 6.11
C THR A 33 2.87 3.40 5.50
N VAL A 34 3.78 4.07 6.22
CA VAL A 34 5.13 4.32 5.72
C VAL A 34 5.93 3.03 5.58
N THR A 35 5.75 2.07 6.49
CA THR A 35 6.46 0.78 6.43
C THR A 35 6.01 -0.03 5.21
N MET A 36 4.70 -0.20 5.00
CA MET A 36 4.19 -0.96 3.85
C MET A 36 4.55 -0.30 2.51
N ARG A 37 4.42 1.02 2.42
CA ARG A 37 4.77 1.77 1.19
C ARG A 37 6.27 1.76 0.90
N SER A 38 7.11 1.78 1.92
CA SER A 38 8.57 1.67 1.75
C SER A 38 8.99 0.30 1.21
N LEU A 39 8.17 -0.73 1.43
CA LEU A 39 8.35 -2.09 0.92
C LEU A 39 7.62 -2.32 -0.42
N GLY A 40 7.17 -1.24 -1.08
CA GLY A 40 6.59 -1.28 -2.42
C GLY A 40 5.11 -1.68 -2.49
N MET A 41 4.44 -1.89 -1.35
CA MET A 41 3.00 -2.14 -1.33
C MET A 41 2.21 -0.83 -1.36
N SER A 42 1.01 -0.87 -1.94
CA SER A 42 0.12 0.28 -2.09
C SER A 42 -1.22 0.07 -1.36
N PRO A 43 -1.21 -0.13 -0.01
CA PRO A 43 -2.45 -0.32 0.71
C PRO A 43 -3.28 0.96 0.79
N THR A 44 -4.59 0.77 0.68
CA THR A 44 -5.59 1.83 0.90
C THR A 44 -5.72 2.15 2.40
N ILE A 45 -6.23 3.32 2.75
CA ILE A 45 -6.47 3.73 4.15
C ILE A 45 -7.48 2.79 4.79
N ALA A 46 -8.51 2.38 4.04
CA ALA A 46 -9.49 1.40 4.50
C ALA A 46 -8.84 0.06 4.87
N GLU A 47 -7.94 -0.45 4.04
CA GLU A 47 -7.20 -1.68 4.32
C GLU A 47 -6.26 -1.53 5.52
N LEU A 48 -5.51 -0.43 5.59
CA LEU A 48 -4.63 -0.14 6.73
C LEU A 48 -5.42 -0.11 8.04
N LYS A 49 -6.56 0.59 8.08
CA LYS A 49 -7.46 0.63 9.24
C LYS A 49 -7.98 -0.75 9.60
N LYS A 50 -8.33 -1.56 8.60
CA LYS A 50 -8.79 -2.94 8.79
C LYS A 50 -7.69 -3.79 9.43
N TYR A 51 -6.50 -3.85 8.82
CA TYR A 51 -5.37 -4.63 9.34
C TYR A 51 -4.99 -4.21 10.76
N PHE A 52 -4.92 -2.89 10.99
CA PHE A 52 -4.58 -2.34 12.29
C PHE A 52 -5.61 -2.70 13.37
N LYS A 53 -6.90 -2.63 13.03
CA LYS A 53 -7.99 -3.01 13.94
C LYS A 53 -8.01 -4.52 14.22
N GLU A 54 -7.81 -5.35 13.19
CA GLU A 54 -7.80 -6.82 13.32
C GLU A 54 -6.68 -7.32 14.25
N LYS A 55 -5.57 -6.58 14.32
CA LYS A 55 -4.44 -6.86 15.22
C LYS A 55 -4.52 -6.15 16.57
N GLY A 56 -5.65 -5.53 16.92
CA GLY A 56 -5.86 -4.92 18.23
C GLY A 56 -5.17 -3.56 18.41
N GLY A 57 -4.87 -2.86 17.32
CA GLY A 57 -4.28 -1.51 17.36
C GLY A 57 -2.78 -1.47 17.64
N GLN A 58 -2.10 -2.62 17.54
CA GLN A 58 -0.64 -2.71 17.60
C GLN A 58 -0.17 -3.95 16.85
N LEU A 59 0.96 -3.88 16.15
CA LEU A 59 1.49 -5.00 15.39
C LEU A 59 2.93 -5.27 15.79
N ALA A 60 3.20 -6.48 16.31
CA ALA A 60 4.56 -6.99 16.37
C ALA A 60 5.03 -7.38 14.97
N PHE A 61 6.33 -7.64 14.81
CA PHE A 61 6.88 -8.03 13.51
C PHE A 61 6.19 -9.28 12.91
N SER A 62 5.82 -10.26 13.73
CA SER A 62 5.06 -11.43 13.26
C SER A 62 3.69 -11.07 12.69
N ASP A 63 2.98 -10.15 13.35
CA ASP A 63 1.67 -9.67 12.87
C ASP A 63 1.81 -8.87 11.58
N PHE A 64 2.88 -8.09 11.48
CA PHE A 64 3.21 -7.35 10.28
C PHE A 64 3.44 -8.28 9.09
N LEU A 65 4.18 -9.40 9.27
CA LEU A 65 4.35 -10.40 8.21
C LEU A 65 3.01 -11.01 7.75
N ASP A 66 2.10 -11.30 8.68
CA ASP A 66 0.76 -11.78 8.32
C ASP A 66 0.00 -10.75 7.50
N VAL A 67 0.08 -9.47 7.88
CA VAL A 67 -0.55 -8.36 7.16
C VAL A 67 0.04 -8.20 5.76
N MET A 68 1.37 -8.23 5.61
CA MET A 68 2.06 -8.18 4.32
C MET A 68 1.59 -9.33 3.42
N HIS A 69 1.48 -10.54 3.97
CA HIS A 69 1.01 -11.69 3.21
C HIS A 69 -0.46 -11.56 2.82
N ALA A 70 -1.33 -11.14 3.73
CA ALA A 70 -2.73 -10.90 3.43
C ALA A 70 -2.91 -9.82 2.35
N HIS A 71 -2.12 -8.74 2.43
CA HIS A 71 -2.16 -7.64 1.48
C HIS A 71 -1.70 -8.09 0.09
N SER A 72 -0.62 -8.86 -0.01
CA SER A 72 -0.11 -9.38 -1.29
C SER A 72 -1.12 -10.19 -2.12
N LYS A 73 -2.18 -10.72 -1.47
CA LYS A 73 -3.26 -11.45 -2.14
C LYS A 73 -4.40 -10.57 -2.64
N VAL A 74 -4.61 -9.42 -2.01
CA VAL A 74 -5.70 -8.49 -2.36
C VAL A 74 -5.22 -7.36 -3.25
N GLU A 75 -3.94 -6.97 -3.14
CA GLU A 75 -3.34 -5.95 -3.97
C GLU A 75 -3.32 -6.40 -5.44
N LYS A 76 -3.95 -5.60 -6.30
CA LYS A 76 -4.10 -5.90 -7.73
C LYS A 76 -3.68 -4.72 -8.61
N LEU A 77 -2.63 -4.01 -8.18
CA LEU A 77 -2.19 -2.74 -8.74
C LEU A 77 -2.09 -2.74 -10.27
N PRO A 78 -1.45 -3.72 -10.95
CA PRO A 78 -1.36 -3.69 -12.42
C PRO A 78 -2.73 -3.77 -13.09
N THR A 79 -3.64 -4.59 -12.54
CA THR A 79 -4.97 -4.75 -13.13
C THR A 79 -5.86 -3.53 -12.86
N GLU A 80 -5.72 -2.89 -11.70
CA GLU A 80 -6.46 -1.66 -11.36
C GLU A 80 -6.00 -0.49 -12.23
N VAL A 81 -4.70 -0.30 -12.40
CA VAL A 81 -4.11 0.74 -13.28
C VAL A 81 -4.45 0.50 -14.75
N LEU A 82 -4.55 -0.75 -15.19
CA LEU A 82 -4.98 -1.06 -16.56
C LEU A 82 -6.49 -0.86 -16.75
N ALA A 83 -7.32 -1.25 -15.77
CA ALA A 83 -8.77 -1.07 -15.83
C ALA A 83 -9.13 0.42 -15.87
N ALA A 84 -8.62 1.18 -14.89
CA ALA A 84 -7.74 2.29 -15.16
C ALA A 84 -7.84 3.08 -16.47
N PHE A 85 -6.68 3.04 -17.09
CA PHE A 85 -6.42 3.43 -18.44
C PHE A 85 -7.53 3.05 -19.44
N ARG A 86 -8.01 1.79 -19.43
CA ARG A 86 -9.02 1.30 -20.39
C ARG A 86 -10.35 2.03 -20.29
N ALA A 87 -10.79 2.41 -19.09
CA ALA A 87 -12.04 3.17 -18.94
C ALA A 87 -11.93 4.59 -19.52
N ASN A 88 -10.71 5.14 -19.63
CA ASN A 88 -10.44 6.48 -20.17
C ASN A 88 -9.94 6.46 -21.63
N ASP A 89 -9.76 5.28 -22.23
CA ASP A 89 -9.45 5.12 -23.66
C ASP A 89 -10.58 4.34 -24.38
N PRO A 90 -11.77 4.95 -24.56
CA PRO A 90 -12.92 4.28 -25.17
C PRO A 90 -12.66 3.87 -26.62
N LYS A 91 -11.73 4.55 -27.30
CA LYS A 91 -11.33 4.27 -28.67
C LYS A 91 -10.28 3.14 -28.77
N LYS A 92 -9.79 2.62 -27.64
CA LYS A 92 -8.77 1.55 -27.57
C LYS A 92 -7.50 1.90 -28.36
N THR A 93 -7.12 3.17 -28.32
CA THR A 93 -5.92 3.68 -28.99
C THR A 93 -4.62 3.30 -28.28
N GLY A 94 -4.71 2.87 -27.02
CA GLY A 94 -3.56 2.66 -26.15
C GLY A 94 -2.98 3.96 -25.59
N LEU A 95 -3.64 5.10 -25.79
CA LEU A 95 -3.18 6.42 -25.37
C LEU A 95 -4.31 7.15 -24.61
N ILE A 96 -3.94 7.89 -23.56
CA ILE A 96 -4.82 8.83 -22.86
C ILE A 96 -4.14 10.20 -22.81
N SER A 97 -4.92 11.28 -22.72
CA SER A 97 -4.33 12.60 -22.60
C SER A 97 -3.74 12.82 -21.20
N ALA A 98 -2.80 13.76 -21.07
CA ALA A 98 -2.25 14.15 -19.76
C ALA A 98 -3.34 14.64 -18.78
N LYS A 99 -4.41 15.26 -19.32
CA LYS A 99 -5.57 15.68 -18.53
C LYS A 99 -6.34 14.49 -17.98
N ASP A 100 -6.55 13.45 -18.78
CA ASP A 100 -7.25 12.24 -18.38
C ASP A 100 -6.41 11.44 -17.38
N LEU A 101 -5.09 11.33 -17.60
CA LEU A 101 -4.18 10.72 -16.64
C LEU A 101 -4.22 11.44 -15.28
N ARG A 102 -4.19 12.78 -15.26
CA ARG A 102 -4.34 13.56 -14.02
C ARG A 102 -5.70 13.30 -13.37
N HIS A 103 -6.76 13.18 -14.16
CA HIS A 103 -8.09 12.88 -13.65
C HIS A 103 -8.17 11.49 -13.02
N ILE A 104 -7.56 10.48 -13.65
CA ILE A 104 -7.42 9.12 -13.12
C ILE A 104 -6.67 9.15 -11.79
N LEU A 105 -5.47 9.75 -11.75
CA LEU A 105 -4.64 9.74 -10.54
C LEU A 105 -5.26 10.48 -9.35
N LEU A 106 -6.15 11.45 -9.58
CA LEU A 106 -6.78 12.25 -8.52
C LEU A 106 -8.14 11.72 -8.08
N ASN A 107 -8.88 11.04 -8.97
CA ASN A 107 -10.28 10.67 -8.72
C ASN A 107 -10.52 9.17 -8.73
N TRP A 108 -9.53 8.37 -9.14
CA TRP A 108 -9.66 6.92 -9.15
C TRP A 108 -9.24 6.31 -7.82
N GLY A 109 -10.17 5.57 -7.20
CA GLY A 109 -9.91 4.80 -5.97
C GLY A 109 -10.34 5.55 -4.70
N GLU A 110 -9.71 5.20 -3.59
CA GLU A 110 -9.95 5.90 -2.32
C GLU A 110 -9.38 7.32 -2.44
N LYS A 111 -10.22 8.33 -2.20
CA LYS A 111 -9.79 9.74 -2.27
C LYS A 111 -8.65 9.95 -1.28
N LEU A 112 -7.46 10.27 -1.78
CA LEU A 112 -6.33 10.68 -0.95
C LEU A 112 -6.79 11.84 -0.06
N SER A 113 -6.64 11.68 1.25
CA SER A 113 -6.92 12.78 2.16
C SER A 113 -5.88 13.89 1.96
N VAL A 114 -6.20 15.15 2.28
CA VAL A 114 -5.30 16.30 2.08
C VAL A 114 -3.94 16.13 2.79
N LYS A 115 -3.85 15.27 3.82
CA LYS A 115 -2.59 14.92 4.49
C LYS A 115 -1.68 13.98 3.69
N GLU A 116 -2.23 13.22 2.75
CA GLU A 116 -1.52 12.26 1.90
C GLU A 116 -1.32 12.76 0.47
N GLY A 117 -1.99 13.86 0.11
CA GLY A 117 -1.74 14.58 -1.13
C GLY A 117 -0.29 15.05 -1.15
N ILE A 118 0.47 14.51 -2.11
CA ILE A 118 1.84 14.85 -2.47
C ILE A 118 2.12 16.32 -2.12
N LYS A 119 2.98 16.57 -1.12
CA LYS A 119 3.66 17.85 -0.99
C LYS A 119 4.58 17.96 -2.20
N LEU A 120 4.04 18.41 -3.32
CA LEU A 120 4.84 18.89 -4.42
C LEU A 120 5.51 20.18 -3.92
N PRO A 121 6.86 20.27 -3.96
CA PRO A 121 7.55 21.54 -3.71
C PRO A 121 7.14 22.60 -4.74
#